data_AF-A0A0Q8RVN8-F1
#
_entry.id   AF-A0A0Q8RVN8-F1
#
_cell.length_a   1.000
_cell.length_b   1.000
_cell.length_c   1.000
_cell.angle_alpha   90.00
_cell.angle_beta   90.00
_cell.angle_gamma   90.00
#
_symmetry.space_group_name_H-M   'P 1'
#
loop_
_entity.id
_entity.type
_entity.pdbx_description
1 polymer ?
#
loop_
_entity_poly.entity_id
_entity_poly.type
_entity_poly.pdbx_seq_one_letter_code
_entity_poly.pdbx_strand_id
1 'polypeptide(L)'
;MGLSQQQLNAGIDALAARDSNVARALGNVGYPEPRIRARGYATLLRTIVGQQVSVAAANSIWNKLESQFGEGCPAETVAAADFDTLRACGLSGQKQGYAKSLAQLILDGELQFDALPADDEEAIALLTKVKGIGRWSAEIYLLFAEGRPDIWPAGDLAVQEAVGRIFQLGTRPSEKQARELAEAWRPHRGAAAIFSWHCYNMDVI
;
A
#
# COMPACT_ATOMS: atom_id res chain seq x y z
N MET A 1 7.65 -2.67 -8.40
CA MET A 1 7.59 -4.13 -8.26
C MET A 1 6.39 -4.48 -7.40
N GLY A 2 5.46 -5.27 -7.93
CA GLY A 2 4.46 -5.94 -7.10
C GLY A 2 4.59 -7.44 -7.34
N LEU A 3 3.73 -8.24 -6.71
CA LEU A 3 3.65 -9.66 -7.04
C LEU A 3 3.24 -9.81 -8.51
N SER A 4 4.03 -10.56 -9.29
CA SER A 4 3.66 -10.93 -10.67
C SER A 4 2.42 -11.80 -10.70
N GLN A 5 1.75 -11.93 -11.85
CA GLN A 5 0.62 -12.86 -12.01
C GLN A 5 0.96 -14.27 -11.54
N GLN A 6 2.15 -14.77 -11.90
CA GLN A 6 2.60 -16.10 -11.52
C GLN A 6 2.76 -16.25 -10.00
N GLN A 7 3.40 -15.28 -9.34
CA GLN A 7 3.57 -15.29 -7.88
C GLN A 7 2.23 -15.14 -7.15
N LEU A 8 1.34 -14.31 -7.69
CA LEU A 8 0.01 -14.07 -7.15
C LEU A 8 -0.84 -15.35 -7.21
N ASN A 9 -0.92 -15.98 -8.38
CA ASN A 9 -1.66 -17.23 -8.56
C ASN A 9 -1.07 -18.35 -7.69
N ALA A 10 0.25 -18.55 -7.72
CA ALA A 10 0.91 -19.56 -6.91
C ALA A 10 0.68 -19.36 -5.40
N GLY A 11 0.69 -18.11 -4.94
CA GLY A 11 0.37 -17.78 -3.54
C GLY A 11 -1.08 -18.11 -3.19
N ILE A 12 -2.03 -17.77 -4.07
CA ILE A 12 -3.46 -18.08 -3.88
C ILE A 12 -3.72 -19.59 -3.93
N ASP A 13 -3.09 -20.31 -4.85
CA ASP A 13 -3.15 -21.78 -4.96
C ASP A 13 -2.65 -22.44 -3.67
N ALA A 14 -1.50 -21.99 -3.16
CA ALA A 14 -0.94 -22.50 -1.91
C ALA A 14 -1.85 -22.21 -0.71
N LEU A 15 -2.66 -21.14 -0.75
CA LEU A 15 -3.66 -20.85 0.28
C LEU A 15 -4.90 -21.74 0.11
N ALA A 16 -5.44 -21.84 -1.10
CA ALA A 16 -6.60 -22.66 -1.41
C ALA A 16 -6.36 -24.15 -1.09
N ALA A 17 -5.13 -24.65 -1.26
CA ALA A 17 -4.78 -26.04 -0.94
C ALA A 17 -4.90 -26.39 0.56
N ARG A 18 -4.86 -25.39 1.46
CA ARG A 18 -4.88 -25.57 2.92
C ARG A 18 -6.06 -24.89 3.63
N ASP A 19 -6.78 -24.01 2.95
CA ASP A 19 -7.92 -23.27 3.49
C ASP A 19 -9.12 -23.42 2.54
N SER A 20 -10.11 -24.20 2.98
CA SER A 20 -11.31 -24.48 2.19
C SER A 20 -12.16 -23.23 1.95
N ASN A 21 -12.07 -22.21 2.80
CA ASN A 21 -12.74 -20.93 2.59
C ASN A 21 -12.09 -20.16 1.44
N VAL A 22 -10.76 -20.18 1.35
CA VAL A 22 -10.03 -19.57 0.22
C VAL A 22 -10.30 -20.34 -1.06
N ALA A 23 -10.29 -21.68 -1.03
CA ALA A 23 -10.61 -22.51 -2.20
C ALA A 23 -12.02 -22.24 -2.74
N ARG A 24 -13.01 -22.14 -1.84
CA ARG A 24 -14.39 -21.80 -2.18
C ARG A 24 -14.48 -20.41 -2.82
N ALA A 25 -13.91 -19.39 -2.17
CA ALA A 25 -13.90 -18.04 -2.69
C ALA A 25 -13.23 -17.98 -4.08
N LEU A 26 -12.09 -18.65 -4.25
CA LEU A 26 -11.36 -18.71 -5.52
C LEU A 26 -12.21 -19.33 -6.64
N GLY A 27 -12.94 -20.41 -6.34
CA GLY A 27 -13.86 -21.03 -7.28
C GLY A 27 -15.01 -20.11 -7.73
N ASN A 28 -15.40 -19.15 -6.89
CA ASN A 28 -16.49 -18.22 -7.17
C ASN A 28 -16.04 -16.95 -7.91
N VAL A 29 -14.92 -16.36 -7.51
CA VAL A 29 -14.48 -15.04 -8.04
C VAL A 29 -13.29 -15.12 -9.00
N GLY A 30 -12.63 -16.27 -9.11
CA GLY A 30 -11.44 -16.45 -9.94
C GLY A 30 -10.21 -15.69 -9.43
N TYR A 31 -9.17 -15.64 -10.27
CA TYR A 31 -7.91 -14.98 -9.94
C TYR A 31 -8.00 -13.46 -10.09
N PRO A 32 -7.37 -12.70 -9.18
CA PRO A 32 -7.21 -11.27 -9.33
C PRO A 32 -6.10 -10.89 -10.30
N GLU A 33 -6.18 -9.66 -10.81
CA GLU A 33 -5.09 -9.02 -11.54
C GLU A 33 -4.03 -8.45 -10.59
N PRO A 34 -2.74 -8.40 -10.99
CA PRO A 34 -1.66 -7.86 -10.19
C PRO A 34 -1.82 -6.37 -9.94
N ARG A 35 -1.44 -5.92 -8.74
CA ARG A 35 -1.36 -4.50 -8.38
C ARG A 35 0.09 -4.08 -8.24
N ILE A 36 0.65 -3.52 -9.32
CA ILE A 36 2.07 -3.17 -9.41
C ILE A 36 2.23 -1.65 -9.46
N ARG A 37 3.16 -1.14 -8.65
CA ARG A 37 3.61 0.25 -8.66
C ARG A 37 5.11 0.32 -8.88
N ALA A 38 5.59 1.47 -9.35
CA ALA A 38 7.02 1.77 -9.38
C ALA A 38 7.59 1.81 -7.94
N ARG A 39 8.90 1.63 -7.83
CA ARG A 39 9.63 1.79 -6.55
C ARG A 39 9.99 3.24 -6.32
N GLY A 40 10.45 3.52 -5.11
CA GLY A 40 11.12 4.76 -4.77
C GLY A 40 10.22 5.87 -4.22
N TYR A 41 10.87 7.02 -4.08
CA TYR A 41 10.37 8.24 -3.46
C TYR A 41 9.07 8.75 -4.09
N ALA A 42 9.02 8.85 -5.42
CA ALA A 42 7.88 9.44 -6.12
C ALA A 42 6.58 8.65 -5.87
N THR A 43 6.67 7.33 -5.72
CA THR A 43 5.51 6.49 -5.40
C THR A 43 4.99 6.73 -3.98
N LEU A 44 5.88 6.90 -3.01
CA LEU A 44 5.46 7.23 -1.64
C LEU A 44 4.93 8.67 -1.54
N LEU A 45 5.53 9.61 -2.27
CA LEU A 45 5.02 10.98 -2.38
C LEU A 45 3.63 11.02 -3.02
N ARG A 46 3.40 10.30 -4.14
CA ARG A 46 2.06 10.14 -4.74
C ARG A 46 1.06 9.56 -3.75
N THR A 47 1.49 8.64 -2.89
CA THR A 47 0.64 8.09 -1.82
C THR A 47 0.18 9.18 -0.87
N ILE A 48 1.09 10.05 -0.41
CA ILE A 48 0.76 11.22 0.43
C ILE A 48 -0.22 12.16 -0.29
N VAL A 49 0.04 12.47 -1.57
CA VAL A 49 -0.81 13.34 -2.39
C VAL A 49 -2.23 12.79 -2.50
N GLY A 50 -2.38 11.47 -2.67
CA GLY A 50 -3.66 10.79 -2.84
C GLY A 50 -4.50 10.59 -1.57
N GLN A 51 -3.96 10.86 -0.37
CA GLN A 51 -4.71 10.64 0.88
C GLN A 51 -6.00 11.46 0.93
N GLN A 52 -7.14 10.82 1.25
CA GLN A 52 -8.43 11.49 1.48
C GLN A 52 -8.95 12.35 0.31
N VAL A 53 -8.53 12.07 -0.92
CA VAL A 53 -9.01 12.77 -2.13
C VAL A 53 -9.36 11.77 -3.23
N SER A 54 -10.15 12.21 -4.22
CA SER A 54 -10.42 11.39 -5.40
C SER A 54 -9.16 11.18 -6.24
N VAL A 55 -9.13 10.11 -7.04
CA VAL A 55 -8.04 9.85 -8.00
C VAL A 55 -7.85 11.03 -8.96
N ALA A 56 -8.94 11.63 -9.44
CA ALA A 56 -8.89 12.79 -10.32
C ALA A 56 -8.24 14.01 -9.64
N ALA A 57 -8.58 14.27 -8.37
CA ALA A 57 -7.97 15.34 -7.60
C ALA A 57 -6.48 15.08 -7.32
N ALA A 58 -6.12 13.84 -6.95
CA ALA A 58 -4.73 13.43 -6.73
C ALA A 58 -3.88 13.63 -8.00
N ASN A 59 -4.40 13.23 -9.17
CA ASN A 59 -3.73 13.41 -10.45
C ASN A 59 -3.56 14.89 -10.82
N SER A 60 -4.58 15.72 -10.57
CA SER A 60 -4.49 17.17 -10.80
C SER A 60 -3.40 17.82 -9.95
N ILE A 61 -3.34 17.49 -8.66
CA ILE A 61 -2.29 17.98 -7.75
C ILE A 61 -0.92 17.50 -8.20
N TRP A 62 -0.80 16.21 -8.54
CA TRP A 62 0.47 15.64 -8.99
C TRP A 62 1.01 16.32 -10.25
N ASN A 63 0.16 16.54 -11.26
CA ASN A 63 0.58 17.20 -12.50
C ASN A 63 1.08 18.63 -12.24
N LYS A 64 0.48 19.35 -11.29
CA LYS A 64 0.96 20.68 -10.88
C LYS A 64 2.31 20.61 -10.18
N LEU A 65 2.51 19.62 -9.31
CA LEU A 65 3.81 19.39 -8.65
C LEU A 65 4.89 19.09 -9.69
N GLU A 66 4.65 18.18 -10.65
CA GLU A 66 5.64 17.88 -11.69
C GLU A 66 5.91 19.08 -12.61
N SER A 67 4.88 19.86 -12.93
CA SER A 67 5.07 21.11 -13.68
C SER A 67 5.92 22.13 -12.92
N GLN A 68 5.87 22.13 -11.59
CA GLN A 68 6.58 23.08 -10.73
C GLN A 68 8.01 22.61 -10.41
N PHE A 69 8.21 21.32 -10.19
CA PHE A 69 9.43 20.75 -9.63
C PHE A 69 10.18 19.79 -10.57
N GLY A 70 9.58 19.43 -11.71
CA GLY A 70 10.09 18.43 -12.63
C GLY A 70 9.53 17.03 -12.38
N GLU A 71 9.81 16.12 -13.32
CA GLU A 71 9.36 14.72 -13.27
C GLU A 71 9.76 14.05 -11.95
N GLY A 72 8.81 13.36 -11.31
CA GLY A 72 9.05 12.68 -10.04
C GLY A 72 9.22 13.60 -8.82
N CYS A 73 9.21 14.93 -9.01
CA CYS A 73 9.34 15.95 -7.97
C CYS A 73 10.58 15.74 -7.06
N PRO A 74 11.82 15.92 -7.55
CA PRO A 74 13.04 15.57 -6.81
C PRO A 74 13.06 16.06 -5.36
N ALA A 75 13.57 15.24 -4.45
CA ALA A 75 13.50 15.50 -3.00
C ALA A 75 14.12 16.85 -2.62
N GLU A 76 15.22 17.24 -3.26
CA GLU A 76 15.91 18.52 -3.08
C GLU A 76 14.96 19.70 -3.33
N THR A 77 14.17 19.62 -4.41
CA THR A 77 13.26 20.70 -4.81
C THR A 77 12.07 20.82 -3.87
N VAL A 78 11.49 19.69 -3.44
CA VAL A 78 10.37 19.65 -2.49
C VAL A 78 10.82 20.11 -1.09
N ALA A 79 12.03 19.73 -0.67
CA ALA A 79 12.62 20.16 0.59
C ALA A 79 12.93 21.67 0.60
N ALA A 80 13.37 22.24 -0.52
CA ALA A 80 13.67 23.67 -0.64
C ALA A 80 12.42 24.56 -0.81
N ALA A 81 11.31 24.02 -1.33
CA ALA A 81 10.10 24.79 -1.60
C ALA A 81 9.48 25.39 -0.32
N ASP A 82 9.02 26.64 -0.39
CA ASP A 82 8.20 27.22 0.67
C ASP A 82 6.77 26.62 0.69
N PHE A 83 6.06 26.82 1.79
CA PHE A 83 4.71 26.28 1.97
C PHE A 83 3.70 26.89 0.99
N ASP A 84 3.88 28.14 0.58
CA ASP A 84 2.97 28.81 -0.36
C ASP A 84 3.08 28.24 -1.78
N THR A 85 4.28 27.88 -2.21
CA THR A 85 4.53 27.19 -3.49
C THR A 85 3.88 25.80 -3.49
N LEU A 86 4.06 25.04 -2.41
CA LEU A 86 3.41 23.73 -2.28
C LEU A 86 1.87 23.85 -2.21
N ARG A 87 1.36 24.90 -1.56
CA ARG A 87 -0.07 25.23 -1.52
C ARG A 87 -0.61 25.57 -2.90
N ALA A 88 0.12 26.34 -3.70
CA ALA A 88 -0.27 26.69 -5.07
C ALA A 88 -0.40 25.46 -5.98
N CYS A 89 0.38 24.40 -5.71
CA CYS A 89 0.25 23.10 -6.36
C CYS A 89 -1.00 22.30 -5.93
N GLY A 90 -1.67 22.73 -4.86
CA GLY A 90 -2.90 22.11 -4.34
C GLY A 90 -2.70 21.20 -3.13
N LEU A 91 -1.50 21.18 -2.51
CA LEU A 91 -1.31 20.45 -1.26
C LEU A 91 -1.98 21.15 -0.08
N SER A 92 -2.70 20.39 0.74
CA SER A 92 -3.17 20.85 2.05
C SER A 92 -1.98 21.08 2.99
N GLY A 93 -2.12 21.95 4.00
CA GLY A 93 -1.04 22.25 4.94
C GLY A 93 -0.42 21.00 5.59
N GLN A 94 -1.26 20.02 5.94
CA GLN A 94 -0.82 18.73 6.48
C GLN A 94 0.05 17.95 5.47
N LYS A 95 -0.40 17.84 4.21
CA LYS A 95 0.36 17.15 3.15
C LYS A 95 1.64 17.87 2.76
N GLN A 96 1.69 19.20 2.89
CA GLN A 96 2.93 19.95 2.70
C GLN A 96 3.98 19.51 3.73
N GLY A 97 3.59 19.43 5.01
CA GLY A 97 4.47 18.92 6.07
C GLY A 97 4.93 17.47 5.83
N TYR A 98 4.05 16.62 5.30
CA TYR A 98 4.36 15.22 4.99
C TYR A 98 5.31 15.08 3.81
N ALA A 99 5.07 15.82 2.72
CA ALA A 99 5.94 15.86 1.56
C ALA A 99 7.36 16.33 1.92
N LYS A 100 7.46 17.41 2.71
CA LYS A 100 8.76 17.90 3.22
C LYS A 100 9.42 16.91 4.17
N SER A 101 8.66 16.25 5.05
CA SER A 101 9.19 15.20 5.94
C SER A 101 9.77 14.03 5.15
N LEU A 102 9.10 13.59 4.10
CA LEU A 102 9.59 12.53 3.22
C LEU A 102 10.88 12.99 2.53
N ALA A 103 10.86 14.16 1.91
CA ALA A 103 12.01 14.72 1.22
C ALA A 103 13.23 14.85 2.14
N GLN A 104 13.06 15.37 3.35
CA GLN A 104 14.14 15.56 4.30
C GLN A 104 14.78 14.23 4.73
N LEU A 105 13.98 13.19 4.99
CA LEU A 105 14.52 11.86 5.33
C LEU A 105 15.35 11.23 4.20
N ILE A 106 15.05 11.55 2.94
CA ILE A 106 15.89 11.14 1.80
C ILE A 106 17.22 11.92 1.80
N LEU A 107 17.15 13.25 1.97
CA LEU A 107 18.34 14.11 1.93
C LEU A 107 19.28 13.87 3.10
N ASP A 108 18.75 13.51 4.27
CA ASP A 108 19.52 13.15 5.46
C ASP A 108 20.13 11.74 5.36
N GLY A 109 19.77 10.97 4.32
CA GLY A 109 20.21 9.59 4.13
C GLY A 109 19.56 8.59 5.09
N GLU A 110 18.59 9.00 5.90
CA GLU A 110 17.88 8.13 6.84
C GLU A 110 16.97 7.12 6.13
N LEU A 111 16.41 7.49 4.97
CA LEU A 111 15.55 6.63 4.17
C LEU A 111 16.15 6.47 2.76
N GLN A 112 16.53 5.24 2.43
CA GLN A 112 17.05 4.88 1.11
C GLN A 112 16.20 3.75 0.53
N PHE A 113 15.42 4.04 -0.51
CA PHE A 113 14.48 3.06 -1.07
C PHE A 113 15.15 1.85 -1.72
N ASP A 114 16.37 2.01 -2.24
CA ASP A 114 17.14 0.91 -2.81
C ASP A 114 17.82 0.04 -1.73
N ALA A 115 17.73 0.43 -0.45
CA ALA A 115 18.38 -0.23 0.67
C ALA A 115 17.43 -0.37 1.88
N LEU A 116 16.15 -0.61 1.65
CA LEU A 116 15.21 -0.90 2.74
C LEU A 116 15.61 -2.19 3.49
N PRO A 117 15.41 -2.26 4.82
CA PRO A 117 15.68 -3.46 5.62
C PRO A 117 15.01 -4.71 5.04
N ALA A 118 15.67 -5.88 5.09
CA ALA A 118 15.08 -7.11 4.58
C ALA A 118 13.89 -7.58 5.43
N ASP A 119 13.91 -7.31 6.73
CA ASP A 119 12.79 -7.58 7.62
C ASP A 119 11.63 -6.61 7.35
N ASP A 120 10.40 -7.14 7.40
CA ASP A 120 9.19 -6.38 7.09
C ASP A 120 8.83 -5.38 8.19
N GLU A 121 9.00 -5.73 9.46
CA GLU A 121 8.69 -4.84 10.57
C GLU A 121 9.72 -3.71 10.68
N GLU A 122 11.00 -3.99 10.43
CA GLU A 122 12.05 -2.97 10.34
C GLU A 122 11.78 -2.00 9.18
N ALA A 123 11.39 -2.51 8.00
CA ALA A 123 11.05 -1.67 6.86
C ALA A 123 9.79 -0.82 7.12
N ILE A 124 8.77 -1.38 7.76
CA ILE A 124 7.58 -0.63 8.20
C ILE A 124 7.99 0.46 9.18
N ALA A 125 8.78 0.14 10.21
CA ALA A 125 9.24 1.11 11.20
C ALA A 125 9.99 2.27 10.52
N LEU A 126 10.89 1.96 9.59
CA LEU A 126 11.61 2.97 8.81
C LEU A 126 10.67 3.86 7.99
N LEU A 127 9.74 3.28 7.22
CA LEU A 127 8.79 4.04 6.39
C LEU A 127 7.86 4.91 7.24
N THR A 128 7.47 4.45 8.43
CA THR A 128 6.59 5.20 9.34
C THR A 128 7.28 6.38 10.06
N LYS A 129 8.60 6.53 9.93
CA LYS A 129 9.28 7.79 10.32
C LYS A 129 8.79 8.98 9.49
N VAL A 130 8.33 8.75 8.26
CA VAL A 130 7.77 9.79 7.40
C VAL A 130 6.46 10.29 8.01
N LYS A 131 6.38 11.57 8.37
CA LYS A 131 5.15 12.16 8.90
C LYS A 131 4.00 11.91 7.92
N GLY A 132 2.88 11.40 8.43
CA GLY A 132 1.69 11.09 7.63
C GLY A 132 1.69 9.72 6.96
N ILE A 133 2.76 8.94 7.07
CA ILE A 133 2.79 7.53 6.68
C ILE A 133 2.56 6.68 7.93
N GLY A 134 1.35 6.13 8.04
CA GLY A 134 1.04 5.12 9.05
C GLY A 134 1.41 3.71 8.58
N ARG A 135 1.29 2.74 9.50
CA ARG A 135 1.56 1.31 9.23
C ARG A 135 0.87 0.81 7.97
N TRP A 136 -0.43 1.09 7.81
CA TRP A 136 -1.17 0.68 6.62
C TRP A 136 -0.54 1.22 5.33
N SER A 137 -0.14 2.50 5.28
CA SER A 137 0.50 3.07 4.08
C SER A 137 1.87 2.44 3.80
N ALA A 138 2.64 2.13 4.84
CA ALA A 138 3.90 1.40 4.71
C ALA A 138 3.68 -0.03 4.17
N GLU A 139 2.74 -0.77 4.73
CA GLU A 139 2.35 -2.12 4.25
C GLU A 139 1.93 -2.07 2.76
N ILE A 140 1.08 -1.10 2.38
CA ILE A 140 0.67 -0.91 0.98
C ILE A 140 1.86 -0.62 0.05
N TYR A 141 2.82 0.19 0.49
CA TYR A 141 4.04 0.46 -0.28
C TYR A 141 4.88 -0.82 -0.45
N LEU A 142 5.15 -1.54 0.65
CA LEU A 142 5.96 -2.76 0.61
C LEU A 142 5.33 -3.84 -0.26
N LEU A 143 3.99 -3.95 -0.27
CA LEU A 143 3.30 -4.93 -1.10
C LEU A 143 3.33 -4.56 -2.59
N PHE A 144 2.98 -3.32 -2.96
CA PHE A 144 2.75 -2.95 -4.36
C PHE A 144 3.96 -2.34 -5.07
N ALA A 145 4.87 -1.72 -4.33
CA ALA A 145 6.08 -1.09 -4.86
C ALA A 145 7.32 -1.98 -4.70
N GLU A 146 7.48 -2.62 -3.53
CA GLU A 146 8.61 -3.52 -3.26
C GLU A 146 8.32 -5.00 -3.58
N GLY A 147 7.05 -5.39 -3.72
CA GLY A 147 6.67 -6.76 -4.08
C GLY A 147 6.88 -7.77 -2.95
N ARG A 148 6.83 -7.34 -1.69
CA ARG A 148 7.04 -8.22 -0.54
C ARG A 148 5.87 -9.20 -0.37
N PRO A 149 6.12 -10.53 -0.37
CA PRO A 149 5.07 -11.54 -0.52
C PRO A 149 4.26 -11.79 0.75
N ASP A 150 4.77 -11.42 1.93
CA ASP A 150 4.15 -11.74 3.21
C ASP A 150 3.63 -10.52 3.98
N ILE A 151 3.43 -9.39 3.28
CA ILE A 151 2.83 -8.18 3.87
C ILE A 151 1.31 -8.34 4.00
N TRP A 152 0.77 -7.95 5.16
CA TRP A 152 -0.65 -8.07 5.48
C TRP A 152 -1.24 -6.74 5.99
N PRO A 153 -1.99 -6.00 5.16
CA PRO A 153 -2.57 -4.70 5.51
C PRO A 153 -3.87 -4.86 6.33
N ALA A 154 -3.77 -5.47 7.51
CA ALA A 154 -4.92 -5.83 8.33
C ALA A 154 -5.80 -4.66 8.77
N GLY A 155 -5.27 -3.43 8.78
CA GLY A 155 -6.01 -2.21 9.09
C GLY A 155 -6.91 -1.73 7.95
N ASP A 156 -6.82 -2.33 6.76
CA ASP A 156 -7.65 -1.98 5.61
C ASP A 156 -9.09 -2.48 5.78
N LEU A 157 -10.05 -1.56 5.72
CA LEU A 157 -11.46 -1.90 5.96
C LEU A 157 -12.01 -2.84 4.89
N ALA A 158 -11.63 -2.67 3.62
CA ALA A 158 -12.09 -3.53 2.54
C ALA A 158 -11.50 -4.95 2.67
N VAL A 159 -10.24 -5.05 3.10
CA VAL A 159 -9.64 -6.36 3.44
C VAL A 159 -10.37 -6.99 4.61
N GLN A 160 -10.64 -6.25 5.69
CA GLN A 160 -11.38 -6.79 6.83
C GLN A 160 -12.78 -7.28 6.41
N GLU A 161 -13.55 -6.49 5.65
CA GLU A 161 -14.86 -6.91 5.12
C GLU A 161 -14.74 -8.19 4.28
N ALA A 162 -13.76 -8.26 3.38
CA ALA A 162 -13.53 -9.44 2.56
C ALA A 162 -13.14 -10.68 3.39
N VAL A 163 -12.29 -10.53 4.40
CA VAL A 163 -11.94 -11.62 5.33
C VAL A 163 -13.19 -12.14 6.04
N GLY A 164 -14.07 -11.24 6.50
CA GLY A 164 -15.36 -11.63 7.09
C GLY A 164 -16.23 -12.47 6.15
N ARG A 165 -16.25 -12.12 4.86
CA ARG A 165 -16.97 -12.89 3.82
C ARG A 165 -16.29 -14.21 3.46
N ILE A 166 -14.95 -14.22 3.30
CA ILE A 166 -14.16 -15.42 2.99
C ILE A 166 -14.36 -16.46 4.08
N PHE A 167 -14.14 -16.09 5.34
CA PHE A 167 -14.28 -16.98 6.51
C PHE A 167 -15.73 -17.15 7.01
N GLN A 168 -16.72 -16.53 6.36
CA GLN A 168 -18.14 -16.64 6.71
C GLN A 168 -18.43 -16.26 8.17
N LEU A 169 -17.76 -15.23 8.68
CA LEU A 169 -17.85 -14.81 10.10
C LEU A 169 -19.15 -14.09 10.46
N GLY A 170 -20.00 -13.79 9.46
CA GLY A 170 -21.24 -13.01 9.61
C GLY A 170 -21.04 -11.53 9.97
N THR A 171 -19.83 -11.14 10.36
CA THR A 171 -19.44 -9.78 10.74
C THR A 171 -18.02 -9.48 10.28
N ARG A 172 -17.70 -8.20 10.13
CA ARG A 172 -16.33 -7.75 9.84
C ARG A 172 -15.43 -8.00 11.06
N PRO A 173 -14.32 -8.76 10.94
CA PRO A 173 -13.33 -8.89 12.00
C PRO A 173 -12.63 -7.56 12.27
N SER A 174 -12.23 -7.35 13.53
CA SER A 174 -11.32 -6.25 13.89
C SER A 174 -9.93 -6.44 13.25
N GLU A 175 -9.12 -5.37 13.21
CA GLU A 175 -7.73 -5.47 12.73
C GLU A 175 -6.95 -6.57 13.46
N LYS A 176 -7.12 -6.68 14.79
CA LYS A 176 -6.45 -7.70 15.60
C LYS A 176 -6.83 -9.11 15.14
N GLN A 177 -8.14 -9.38 15.01
CA GLN A 177 -8.64 -10.66 14.53
C GLN A 177 -8.19 -10.95 13.09
N ALA A 178 -8.18 -9.94 12.22
CA ALA A 178 -7.69 -10.09 10.85
C ALA A 178 -6.19 -10.43 10.80
N ARG A 179 -5.36 -9.90 11.73
CA ARG A 179 -3.95 -10.32 11.85
C ARG A 179 -3.83 -11.76 12.33
N GLU A 180 -4.60 -12.15 13.34
CA GLU A 180 -4.60 -13.51 13.90
C GLU A 180 -5.01 -14.57 12.84
N LEU A 181 -6.09 -14.32 12.10
CA LEU A 181 -6.55 -15.22 11.03
C LEU A 181 -5.51 -15.37 9.92
N ALA A 182 -4.83 -14.28 9.56
CA ALA A 182 -3.87 -14.28 8.46
C ALA A 182 -2.55 -14.98 8.80
N GLU A 183 -2.27 -15.35 10.05
CA GLU A 183 -1.05 -16.13 10.37
C GLU A 183 -1.03 -17.48 9.65
N ALA A 184 -2.20 -18.10 9.45
CA ALA A 184 -2.33 -19.33 8.65
C ALA A 184 -1.98 -19.13 7.17
N TRP A 185 -1.98 -17.89 6.70
CA TRP A 185 -1.72 -17.55 5.30
C TRP A 185 -0.24 -17.26 5.00
N ARG A 186 0.64 -17.25 6.00
CA ARG A 186 2.08 -17.16 5.75
C ARG A 186 2.59 -18.30 4.86
N PRO A 187 3.59 -18.07 4.00
CA PRO A 187 4.26 -16.79 3.72
C PRO A 187 3.59 -15.99 2.57
N HIS A 188 2.30 -16.22 2.30
CA HIS A 188 1.58 -15.70 1.13
C HIS A 188 0.55 -14.62 1.47
N ARG A 189 0.71 -13.91 2.59
CA ARG A 189 -0.27 -12.91 3.03
C ARG A 189 -0.44 -11.75 2.04
N GLY A 190 0.58 -11.41 1.27
CA GLY A 190 0.48 -10.42 0.20
C GLY A 190 -0.46 -10.85 -0.94
N ALA A 191 -0.43 -12.14 -1.30
CA ALA A 191 -1.36 -12.71 -2.27
C ALA A 191 -2.78 -12.75 -1.69
N ALA A 192 -2.92 -13.14 -0.41
CA ALA A 192 -4.19 -13.10 0.30
C ALA A 192 -4.78 -11.68 0.35
N ALA A 193 -3.95 -10.64 0.49
CA ALA A 193 -4.41 -9.25 0.54
C ALA A 193 -4.98 -8.81 -0.82
N ILE A 194 -4.24 -9.08 -1.91
CA ILE A 194 -4.70 -8.81 -3.28
C ILE A 194 -6.01 -9.55 -3.58
N PHE A 195 -6.08 -10.83 -3.20
CA PHE A 195 -7.28 -11.62 -3.33
C PHE A 195 -8.44 -11.07 -2.48
N SER A 196 -8.18 -10.63 -1.26
CA SER A 196 -9.20 -10.04 -0.39
C SER A 196 -9.84 -8.79 -1.02
N TRP A 197 -9.04 -7.88 -1.60
CA TRP A 197 -9.63 -6.74 -2.32
C TRP A 197 -10.41 -7.14 -3.58
N HIS A 198 -10.02 -8.21 -4.26
CA HIS A 198 -10.77 -8.73 -5.40
C HIS A 198 -12.13 -9.27 -4.95
N CYS A 199 -12.14 -10.12 -3.93
CA CYS A 199 -13.33 -10.59 -3.23
C CYS A 199 -14.24 -9.43 -2.78
N TYR A 200 -13.69 -8.37 -2.19
CA TYR A 200 -14.46 -7.21 -1.75
C TYR A 200 -15.28 -6.55 -2.89
N ASN A 201 -14.72 -6.50 -4.10
CA ASN A 201 -15.34 -5.89 -5.27
C ASN A 201 -16.39 -6.79 -5.94
N MET A 202 -16.59 -8.01 -5.46
CA MET A 202 -17.56 -8.97 -5.99
C MET A 202 -18.80 -9.04 -5.09
N ASP A 203 -19.97 -9.13 -5.72
CA ASP A 203 -21.27 -9.21 -5.01
C ASP A 203 -21.50 -10.58 -4.36
N VAL A 204 -20.86 -11.63 -4.86
CA VAL A 204 -21.01 -13.02 -4.40
C VAL A 204 -19.63 -13.65 -4.25
N ILE A 205 -19.35 -14.23 -3.09
CA ILE A 205 -18.05 -14.85 -2.74
C ILE A 205 -18.26 -16.15 -2.01
#